data_AF-A0A959TIF6-F1
#
_entry.id   AF-A0A959TIF6-F1
#
_cell.length_a   1.000
_cell.length_b   1.000
_cell.length_c   1.000
_cell.angle_alpha   90.00
_cell.angle_beta   90.00
_cell.angle_gamma   90.00
#
_symmetry.space_group_name_H-M   'P 1'
#
loop_
_entity.id
_entity.type
_entity.pdbx_description
1 polymer ?
#
loop_
_entity_poly.entity_id
_entity_poly.type
_entity_poly.pdbx_seq_one_letter_code
_entity_poly.pdbx_strand_id
1 'polypeptide(L)'
;LIAHHNQITSFSGGGSAFEEVDLSHNQLTQLPTLGPTLRVLNVGNNPLTSITTLPVELRVLAVDSTSLTCLPYLNKDLEELYAQGTALTCIPNQPIDLLMSVANFGFTPAVCPAGDPCFIALPSLAMKV
;
A
#
# COMPACT_ATOMS: atom_id res chain seq x y z
N LEU A 1 9.49 -5.99 -12.60
CA LEU A 1 10.84 -5.70 -12.05
C LEU A 1 10.99 -6.48 -10.77
N ILE A 2 11.99 -7.36 -10.68
CA ILE A 2 12.28 -8.13 -9.47
C ILE A 2 13.67 -7.70 -8.99
N ALA A 3 13.74 -7.04 -7.84
CA ALA A 3 14.98 -6.53 -7.24
C ALA A 3 14.96 -6.65 -5.70
N HIS A 4 14.36 -7.73 -5.21
CA HIS A 4 14.36 -8.05 -3.77
C HIS A 4 15.75 -8.41 -3.25
N HIS A 5 15.94 -8.35 -1.92
CA HIS A 5 17.17 -8.76 -1.23
C HIS A 5 18.43 -8.01 -1.68
N ASN A 6 18.31 -6.68 -1.76
CA ASN A 6 19.41 -5.79 -2.11
C ASN A 6 19.61 -4.73 -1.01
N GLN A 7 20.43 -3.72 -1.32
CA GLN A 7 20.69 -2.57 -0.44
C GLN A 7 20.12 -1.28 -1.04
N ILE A 8 19.01 -1.39 -1.78
CA ILE A 8 18.41 -0.25 -2.46
C ILE A 8 17.81 0.69 -1.42
N THR A 9 18.29 1.93 -1.39
CA THR A 9 17.78 3.00 -0.53
C THR A 9 16.80 3.92 -1.26
N SER A 10 16.88 3.96 -2.59
CA SER A 10 15.99 4.73 -3.45
C SER A 10 15.83 4.07 -4.82
N PHE A 11 14.64 4.18 -5.41
CA PHE A 11 14.35 3.69 -6.75
C PHE A 11 13.52 4.74 -7.53
N SER A 12 13.78 4.90 -8.82
CA SER A 12 13.00 5.79 -9.70
C SER A 12 12.55 5.03 -10.94
N GLY A 13 11.33 4.50 -10.91
CA GLY A 13 10.72 3.75 -12.01
C GLY A 13 9.48 4.40 -12.60
N GLY A 14 9.22 5.68 -12.29
CA GLY A 14 7.95 6.36 -12.59
C GLY A 14 7.59 6.45 -14.08
N GLY A 15 8.57 6.29 -14.98
CA GLY A 15 8.34 6.26 -16.44
C GLY A 15 8.24 4.86 -17.05
N SER A 16 8.40 3.80 -16.24
CA SER A 16 8.42 2.42 -16.72
C SER A 16 7.04 1.78 -16.62
N ALA A 17 6.64 1.06 -17.66
CA ALA A 17 5.39 0.30 -17.70
C ALA A 17 5.54 -1.08 -17.02
N PHE A 18 5.98 -1.10 -15.77
CA PHE A 18 6.00 -2.34 -15.00
C PHE A 18 4.58 -2.68 -14.54
N GLU A 19 4.16 -3.93 -14.74
CA GLU A 19 2.91 -4.46 -14.16
C GLU A 19 3.14 -5.05 -12.77
N GLU A 20 4.35 -5.55 -12.51
CA GLU A 20 4.75 -6.14 -11.24
C GLU A 20 6.12 -5.60 -10.81
N VAL A 21 6.23 -5.21 -9.55
CA VAL A 21 7.46 -4.71 -8.91
C VAL A 21 7.64 -5.37 -7.55
N ASP A 22 8.76 -6.06 -7.37
CA ASP A 22 9.19 -6.60 -6.09
C ASP A 22 10.51 -5.95 -5.66
N LEU A 23 10.41 -5.13 -4.61
CA LEU A 23 11.51 -4.44 -3.94
C LEU A 23 11.63 -4.87 -2.48
N SER A 24 11.09 -6.04 -2.13
CA SER A 24 11.15 -6.54 -0.76
C SER A 24 12.58 -6.76 -0.27
N HIS A 25 12.81 -6.72 1.05
CA HIS A 25 14.14 -6.90 1.65
C HIS A 25 15.18 -5.91 1.09
N ASN A 26 14.88 -4.62 1.21
CA ASN A 26 15.78 -3.53 0.83
C ASN A 26 15.89 -2.52 2.00
N GLN A 27 16.37 -1.31 1.73
CA GLN A 27 16.55 -0.24 2.73
C GLN A 27 15.73 1.00 2.36
N LEU A 28 14.57 0.81 1.72
CA LEU A 28 13.68 1.89 1.31
C LEU A 28 13.04 2.52 2.55
N THR A 29 13.26 3.82 2.73
CA THR A 29 12.58 4.60 3.78
C THR A 29 11.33 5.32 3.26
N GLN A 30 11.15 5.37 1.93
CA GLN A 30 9.99 5.95 1.26
C GLN A 30 9.59 5.09 0.05
N LEU A 31 8.31 5.09 -0.29
CA LEU A 31 7.84 4.42 -1.50
C LEU A 31 8.38 5.17 -2.75
N PRO A 32 9.03 4.48 -3.69
CA PRO A 32 9.47 5.10 -4.93
C PRO A 32 8.29 5.52 -5.82
N THR A 33 8.51 6.48 -6.71
CA THR A 33 7.54 6.78 -7.77
C THR A 33 7.49 5.63 -8.76
N LEU A 34 6.30 5.06 -8.95
CA LEU A 34 6.04 3.91 -9.80
C LEU A 34 5.04 4.28 -10.91
N GLY A 35 5.10 3.58 -12.03
CA GLY A 35 4.26 3.84 -13.20
C GLY A 35 2.77 3.55 -12.97
N PRO A 36 1.86 4.15 -13.76
CA PRO A 36 0.42 4.03 -13.56
C PRO A 36 -0.14 2.63 -13.86
N THR A 37 0.58 1.82 -14.62
CA THR A 37 0.18 0.45 -15.04
C THR A 37 0.49 -0.62 -13.98
N LEU A 38 1.06 -0.23 -12.83
CA LEU A 38 1.49 -1.20 -11.83
C LEU A 38 0.29 -1.84 -11.14
N ARG A 39 0.26 -3.18 -11.15
CA ARG A 39 -0.82 -4.01 -10.58
C ARG A 39 -0.38 -4.75 -9.32
N VAL A 40 0.89 -5.14 -9.24
CA VAL A 40 1.45 -5.89 -8.11
C VAL A 40 2.67 -5.15 -7.57
N LEU A 41 2.66 -4.86 -6.28
CA LEU A 41 3.75 -4.19 -5.59
C LEU A 41 4.08 -4.90 -4.29
N ASN A 42 5.34 -5.35 -4.17
CA ASN A 42 5.88 -5.83 -2.91
C ASN A 42 7.02 -4.92 -2.45
N VAL A 43 6.87 -4.32 -1.28
CA VAL A 43 7.89 -3.52 -0.59
C VAL A 43 8.10 -4.00 0.85
N GLY A 44 7.67 -5.22 1.17
CA GLY A 44 7.84 -5.78 2.50
C GLY A 44 9.30 -5.86 2.94
N ASN A 45 9.53 -5.94 4.25
CA ASN A 45 10.87 -5.94 4.84
C ASN A 45 11.72 -4.72 4.41
N ASN A 46 11.11 -3.54 4.44
CA ASN A 46 11.79 -2.26 4.28
C ASN A 46 11.45 -1.36 5.47
N PRO A 47 12.34 -0.44 5.88
CA PRO A 47 12.09 0.51 6.97
C PRO A 47 11.14 1.66 6.57
N LEU A 48 10.08 1.36 5.80
CA LEU A 48 9.07 2.32 5.40
C LEU A 48 8.24 2.78 6.60
N THR A 49 8.17 4.08 6.82
CA THR A 49 7.36 4.69 7.89
C THR A 49 6.08 5.33 7.36
N SER A 50 6.02 5.63 6.06
CA SER A 50 4.83 6.17 5.41
C SER A 50 4.80 5.84 3.92
N ILE A 51 3.59 5.82 3.36
CA ILE A 51 3.34 5.77 1.91
C ILE A 51 2.40 6.93 1.59
N THR A 52 2.78 7.78 0.66
CA THR A 52 2.01 8.98 0.30
C THR A 52 0.93 8.70 -0.73
N THR A 53 1.23 7.92 -1.76
CA THR A 53 0.28 7.56 -2.82
C THR A 53 0.53 6.14 -3.31
N LEU A 54 -0.53 5.52 -3.83
CA LEU A 54 -0.46 4.22 -4.51
C LEU A 54 -0.77 4.41 -6.00
N PRO A 55 -0.22 3.55 -6.88
CA PRO A 55 -0.64 3.49 -8.26
C PRO A 55 -2.15 3.23 -8.39
N VAL A 56 -2.76 3.85 -9.39
CA VAL A 56 -4.22 3.85 -9.56
C VAL A 56 -4.79 2.49 -9.98
N GLU A 57 -3.99 1.65 -10.64
CA GLU A 57 -4.37 0.30 -11.10
C GLU A 57 -3.87 -0.82 -10.16
N LEU A 58 -3.34 -0.48 -8.98
CA LEU A 58 -2.75 -1.46 -8.08
C LEU A 58 -3.82 -2.40 -7.52
N ARG A 59 -3.65 -3.71 -7.71
CA ARG A 59 -4.54 -4.78 -7.23
C ARG A 59 -3.99 -5.51 -6.01
N VAL A 60 -2.68 -5.67 -5.94
CA VAL A 60 -1.99 -6.38 -4.85
C VAL A 60 -0.90 -5.50 -4.26
N LEU A 61 -0.96 -5.28 -2.95
CA LEU A 61 0.04 -4.56 -2.18
C LEU A 61 0.56 -5.42 -1.03
N ALA A 62 1.87 -5.65 -0.98
CA ALA A 62 2.55 -6.26 0.16
C ALA A 62 3.49 -5.25 0.83
N VAL A 63 3.21 -4.98 2.10
CA VAL A 63 3.96 -4.07 2.99
C VAL A 63 4.32 -4.77 4.30
N ASP A 64 4.39 -6.10 4.31
CA ASP A 64 4.72 -6.89 5.49
C ASP A 64 6.05 -6.45 6.11
N SER A 65 6.13 -6.46 7.44
CA SER A 65 7.34 -6.13 8.20
C SER A 65 7.91 -4.74 7.84
N THR A 66 7.04 -3.76 7.67
CA THR A 66 7.37 -2.34 7.57
C THR A 66 6.98 -1.60 8.87
N SER A 67 7.37 -0.34 9.02
CA SER A 67 7.03 0.49 10.19
C SER A 67 5.85 1.43 9.93
N LEU A 68 4.93 1.04 9.04
CA LEU A 68 3.76 1.82 8.69
C LEU A 68 2.76 1.88 9.86
N THR A 69 2.32 3.09 10.18
CA THR A 69 1.25 3.35 11.17
C THR A 69 -0.08 3.74 10.53
N CYS A 70 -0.04 4.24 9.29
CA CYS A 70 -1.19 4.52 8.45
C CYS A 70 -0.89 4.07 7.00
N LEU A 71 -1.95 3.84 6.23
CA LEU A 71 -1.88 3.72 4.77
C LEU A 71 -2.50 4.95 4.10
N PRO A 72 -2.09 5.29 2.87
CA PRO A 72 -2.77 6.28 2.05
C PRO A 72 -4.11 5.72 1.56
N TYR A 73 -4.89 6.54 0.85
CA TYR A 73 -6.14 6.09 0.24
C TYR A 73 -5.91 4.85 -0.63
N LEU A 74 -6.59 3.76 -0.27
CA LEU A 74 -6.59 2.51 -1.02
C LEU A 74 -7.48 2.70 -2.25
N ASN A 75 -6.91 2.48 -3.44
CA ASN A 75 -7.66 2.62 -4.68
C ASN A 75 -8.82 1.59 -4.73
N LYS A 76 -9.82 1.85 -5.57
CA LYS A 76 -11.03 1.03 -5.67
C LYS A 76 -10.80 -0.40 -6.18
N ASP A 77 -9.68 -0.63 -6.86
CA ASP A 77 -9.35 -1.88 -7.55
C ASP A 77 -8.40 -2.77 -6.72
N LEU A 78 -8.04 -2.34 -5.50
CA LEU A 78 -7.18 -3.10 -4.60
C LEU A 78 -7.95 -4.30 -4.04
N GLU A 79 -7.48 -5.49 -4.36
CA GLU A 79 -8.09 -6.78 -4.00
C GLU A 79 -7.37 -7.43 -2.81
N GLU A 80 -6.04 -7.27 -2.76
CA GLU A 80 -5.21 -7.89 -1.73
C GLU A 80 -4.24 -6.89 -1.10
N LEU A 81 -4.19 -6.92 0.24
CA LEU A 81 -3.26 -6.16 1.05
C LEU A 81 -2.65 -7.07 2.10
N TYR A 82 -1.34 -7.28 2.03
CA TYR A 82 -0.54 -7.98 3.04
C TYR A 82 0.22 -6.95 3.87
N ALA A 83 -0.02 -6.93 5.17
CA ALA A 83 0.51 -5.93 6.09
C ALA A 83 0.84 -6.51 7.47
N GLN A 84 1.20 -7.79 7.53
CA GLN A 84 1.61 -8.44 8.77
C GLN A 84 2.89 -7.80 9.30
N GLY A 85 3.04 -7.70 10.63
CA GLY A 85 4.23 -7.12 11.24
C GLY A 85 4.40 -5.62 10.97
N THR A 86 3.32 -4.91 10.61
CA THR A 86 3.25 -3.45 10.62
C THR A 86 2.70 -2.93 11.94
N ALA A 87 2.66 -1.61 12.12
CA ALA A 87 2.02 -0.97 13.28
C ALA A 87 0.58 -0.51 12.98
N LEU A 88 -0.02 -1.02 11.90
CA LEU A 88 -1.40 -0.73 11.53
C LEU A 88 -2.37 -1.37 12.52
N THR A 89 -3.42 -0.62 12.86
CA THR A 89 -4.54 -1.09 13.69
C THR A 89 -5.88 -1.02 12.96
N CYS A 90 -5.92 -0.31 11.83
CA CYS A 90 -7.08 -0.10 10.98
C CYS A 90 -6.63 0.26 9.55
N ILE A 91 -7.56 0.27 8.60
CA ILE A 91 -7.35 0.71 7.21
C ILE A 91 -8.03 2.06 6.94
N PRO A 92 -7.45 2.91 6.08
CA PRO A 92 -7.92 4.29 5.89
C PRO A 92 -9.31 4.36 5.26
N ASN A 93 -9.60 3.45 4.35
CA ASN A 93 -10.86 3.26 3.64
C ASN A 93 -10.99 1.79 3.23
N GLN A 94 -12.17 1.37 2.78
CA GLN A 94 -12.41 -0.01 2.34
C GLN A 94 -12.79 -0.04 0.84
N PRO A 95 -11.87 -0.45 -0.05
CA PRO A 95 -12.22 -0.87 -1.41
C PRO A 95 -13.23 -2.01 -1.36
N ILE A 96 -14.14 -2.06 -2.34
CA ILE A 96 -15.29 -2.97 -2.33
C ILE A 96 -14.86 -4.45 -2.40
N ASP A 97 -13.77 -4.73 -3.12
CA ASP A 97 -13.28 -6.09 -3.39
C ASP A 97 -12.09 -6.48 -2.48
N LEU A 98 -11.70 -5.62 -1.52
CA LEU A 98 -10.54 -5.89 -0.67
C LEU A 98 -10.80 -7.06 0.29
N LEU A 99 -9.93 -8.07 0.24
CA LEU A 99 -10.00 -9.21 1.15
C LEU A 99 -9.54 -8.82 2.58
N MET A 100 -10.51 -8.74 3.50
CA MET A 100 -10.31 -8.38 4.90
C MET A 100 -9.96 -9.59 5.79
N SER A 101 -8.91 -10.32 5.42
CA SER A 101 -8.49 -11.55 6.12
C SER A 101 -7.51 -11.27 7.26
N VAL A 102 -7.79 -11.75 8.48
CA VAL A 102 -6.85 -11.67 9.63
C VAL A 102 -5.45 -12.22 9.31
N ALA A 103 -5.36 -13.19 8.40
CA ALA A 103 -4.08 -13.77 8.00
C ALA A 103 -3.22 -12.79 7.21
N ASN A 104 -3.82 -11.86 6.47
CA ASN A 104 -3.07 -10.89 5.67
C ASN A 104 -2.61 -9.68 6.48
N PHE A 105 -3.30 -9.35 7.57
CA PHE A 105 -3.02 -8.16 8.39
C PHE A 105 -2.31 -8.48 9.71
N GLY A 106 -2.51 -9.66 10.28
CA GLY A 106 -2.05 -9.99 11.64
C GLY A 106 -2.90 -9.36 12.75
N PHE A 107 -3.95 -8.62 12.40
CA PHE A 107 -4.98 -8.10 13.29
C PHE A 107 -6.36 -8.24 12.62
N THR A 108 -7.45 -7.99 13.35
CA THR A 108 -8.80 -7.94 12.76
C THR A 108 -8.97 -6.63 11.98
N PRO A 109 -8.94 -6.66 10.64
CA PRO A 109 -8.93 -5.42 9.87
C PRO A 109 -10.30 -4.75 9.92
N ALA A 110 -10.30 -3.45 10.16
CA ALA A 110 -11.50 -2.61 10.15
C ALA A 110 -11.12 -1.22 9.62
N VAL A 111 -12.09 -0.50 9.06
CA VAL A 111 -11.88 0.90 8.68
C VAL A 111 -11.63 1.74 9.92
N CYS A 112 -10.67 2.67 9.84
CA CYS A 112 -10.36 3.58 10.93
C CYS A 112 -11.61 4.38 11.34
N PRO A 113 -11.83 4.66 12.64
CA PRO A 113 -13.00 5.38 13.08
C PRO A 113 -12.94 6.84 12.63
N ALA A 114 -14.11 7.47 12.48
CA ALA A 114 -14.19 8.89 12.14
C ALA A 114 -13.51 9.73 13.23
N GLY A 115 -12.45 10.47 12.86
CA GLY A 115 -11.61 11.24 13.78
C GLY A 115 -10.22 10.64 14.03
N ASP A 116 -9.98 9.40 13.57
CA ASP A 116 -8.62 8.82 13.52
C ASP A 116 -7.77 9.57 12.46
N PRO A 117 -6.49 9.90 12.74
CA PRO A 117 -5.63 10.57 11.76
C PRO A 117 -5.36 9.73 10.49
N CYS A 118 -5.50 8.40 10.57
CA CYS A 118 -5.39 7.51 9.44
C CYS A 118 -6.70 7.36 8.65
N PHE A 119 -7.85 7.86 9.16
CA PHE A 119 -9.12 7.74 8.45
C PHE A 119 -9.15 8.65 7.22
N ILE A 120 -9.52 8.08 6.07
CA ILE A 120 -9.70 8.84 4.83
C ILE A 120 -11.12 8.60 4.33
N ALA A 121 -11.93 9.66 4.35
CA ALA A 121 -13.28 9.61 3.82
C ALA A 121 -13.25 9.23 2.34
N LEU A 122 -14.24 8.46 1.90
CA LEU A 122 -14.48 8.23 0.48
C LEU A 122 -14.53 9.60 -0.23
N PRO A 123 -13.84 9.77 -1.38
CA PRO A 123 -14.01 10.97 -2.18
C PRO A 123 -15.51 11.08 -2.43
N SER A 124 -16.13 12.11 -1.85
CA SER A 124 -17.54 12.40 -2.08
C SER A 124 -17.75 12.31 -3.59
N LEU A 125 -18.72 11.51 -4.04
CA LEU A 125 -19.25 11.63 -5.38
C LEU A 125 -19.59 13.11 -5.52
N ALA A 126 -18.67 13.88 -6.11
CA ALA A 126 -18.98 15.17 -6.67
C ALA A 126 -19.92 14.82 -7.81
N MET A 127 -21.19 14.72 -7.45
CA MET A 127 -22.30 14.85 -8.36
C MET A 127 -22.05 16.20 -9.02
N LYS A 128 -21.35 16.17 -10.16
CA LYS A 128 -21.35 17.26 -11.11
C LYS A 128 -22.81 17.42 -11.50
N VAL A 129 -23.50 18.31 -10.79
CA VAL A 129 -24.76 18.89 -11.25
C VAL A 129 -24.42 19.88 -12.36
#